data_AF-K9S3L8-F1
#
_entry.id   AF-K9S3L8-F1
#
_cell.length_a   1.000
_cell.length_b   1.000
_cell.length_c   1.000
_cell.angle_alpha   90.00
_cell.angle_beta   90.00
_cell.angle_gamma   90.00
#
_symmetry.space_group_name_H-M   'P 1'
#
loop_
_entity.id
_entity.type
_entity.pdbx_description
1 polymer ?
#
loop_
_entity_poly.entity_id
_entity_poly.type
_entity_poly.pdbx_seq_one_letter_code
_entity_poly.pdbx_strand_id
1 'polypeptide(L)'
;MRRNLRVGLVALALVLGPGAAAIAAPRAPLGQVQCASIQGSQRNNALWYASVEPNDTGFTLVLSEDLGTHVLTLNPDLTVASAGTLDGAQVMTWNLVGYDGSPIELRQDGQFVVDMMVSSRSTCRFEGKANFLQGAEVQLFGGDNP
;
A
#
# COMPACT_ATOMS: atom_id res chain seq x y z
N MET A 1 26.93 66.71 -5.65
CA MET A 1 26.89 66.11 -4.29
C MET A 1 27.97 65.03 -4.20
N ARG A 2 28.86 65.14 -3.21
CA ARG A 2 29.97 64.21 -2.94
C ARG A 2 29.52 63.13 -1.94
N ARG A 3 29.95 61.87 -2.11
CA ARG A 3 30.27 60.84 -1.10
C ARG A 3 30.66 59.56 -1.85
N ASN A 4 31.97 59.31 -2.08
CA ASN A 4 32.92 58.60 -1.21
C ASN A 4 32.35 57.27 -0.67
N LEU A 5 32.62 56.13 -1.32
CA LEU A 5 33.76 55.22 -1.17
C LEU A 5 33.63 54.24 0.01
N ARG A 6 33.30 52.98 -0.35
CA ARG A 6 33.76 51.68 0.17
C ARG A 6 33.81 51.48 1.70
N VAL A 7 32.90 50.62 2.19
CA VAL A 7 33.24 49.62 3.21
C VAL A 7 32.73 48.28 2.69
N GLY A 8 33.67 47.44 2.28
CA GLY A 8 33.38 46.04 1.99
C GLY A 8 33.06 45.32 3.28
N LEU A 9 31.98 44.55 3.27
CA LEU A 9 31.84 43.43 4.16
C LEU A 9 31.58 42.22 3.27
N VAL A 10 32.68 41.56 2.90
CA VAL A 10 32.64 40.19 2.39
C VAL A 10 32.19 39.36 3.58
N ALA A 11 30.89 39.08 3.66
CA ALA A 11 30.39 38.06 4.56
C ALA A 11 30.88 36.72 4.01
N LEU A 12 31.91 36.23 4.68
CA LEU A 12 32.57 34.95 4.49
C LEU A 12 31.50 33.86 4.33
N ALA A 13 31.52 33.20 3.18
CA ALA A 13 30.74 32.00 2.93
C ALA A 13 31.07 30.96 4.01
N LEU A 14 30.11 30.70 4.90
CA LEU A 14 30.11 29.50 5.71
C LEU A 14 29.78 28.33 4.79
N VAL A 15 30.85 27.71 4.29
CA VAL A 15 30.83 26.36 3.73
C VAL A 15 30.43 25.41 4.87
N LEU A 16 29.13 25.14 4.98
CA LEU A 16 28.58 24.00 5.72
C LEU A 16 28.19 22.93 4.71
N GLY A 17 29.19 22.24 4.18
CA GLY A 17 29.06 20.81 3.92
C GLY A 17 29.61 20.11 5.17
N PRO A 18 28.83 19.23 5.82
CA PRO A 18 28.78 17.85 5.39
C PRO A 18 27.34 17.31 5.37
N GLY A 19 27.14 16.23 4.61
CA GLY A 19 25.83 15.65 4.33
C GLY A 19 24.91 15.60 5.55
N ALA A 20 23.87 16.43 5.53
CA ALA A 20 22.66 16.09 6.23
C ALA A 20 22.17 14.79 5.60
N ALA A 21 22.50 13.65 6.22
CA ALA A 21 21.71 12.46 6.04
C ALA A 21 20.28 12.91 6.34
N ALA A 22 19.47 13.07 5.30
CA ALA A 22 18.05 13.34 5.46
C ALA A 22 17.55 12.20 6.33
N ILE A 23 17.28 12.49 7.59
CA ILE A 23 16.65 11.56 8.51
C ILE A 23 15.28 11.39 7.89
N ALA A 24 15.09 10.31 7.11
CA ALA A 24 13.81 10.04 6.47
C ALA A 24 12.78 10.06 7.59
N ALA A 25 11.84 11.00 7.53
CA ALA A 25 10.77 11.07 8.50
C ALA A 25 10.10 9.69 8.54
N PRO A 26 9.80 9.15 9.73
CA PRO A 26 9.16 7.84 9.84
C PRO A 26 7.89 7.87 8.98
N ARG A 27 7.82 6.98 7.99
CA ARG A 27 6.68 6.89 7.09
C ARG A 27 5.48 6.45 7.94
N ALA A 28 4.41 7.23 7.93
CA ALA A 28 3.17 6.80 8.56
C ALA A 28 2.64 5.55 7.83
N PRO A 29 2.09 4.56 8.56
CA PRO A 29 1.46 3.41 7.94
C PRO A 29 0.31 3.85 7.03
N LEU A 30 0.12 3.12 5.93
CA LEU A 30 -0.97 3.37 4.97
C LEU A 30 -2.27 2.68 5.39
N GLY A 31 -2.24 1.88 6.45
CA GLY A 31 -3.36 1.09 6.92
C GLY A 31 -2.95 0.12 8.02
N GLN A 32 -3.79 -0.88 8.25
CA GLN A 32 -3.59 -1.91 9.26
C GLN A 32 -4.07 -3.28 8.79
N VAL A 33 -3.46 -4.31 9.36
CA VAL A 33 -3.84 -5.71 9.17
C VAL A 33 -4.19 -6.29 10.52
N GLN A 34 -5.39 -6.83 10.65
CA GLN A 34 -5.88 -7.45 11.88
C GLN A 34 -6.19 -8.91 11.59
N CYS A 35 -5.50 -9.85 12.24
CA CYS A 35 -5.77 -11.27 12.03
C CYS A 35 -6.15 -11.95 13.34
N ALA A 36 -7.16 -12.81 13.26
CA ALA A 36 -7.62 -13.64 14.36
C ALA A 36 -7.52 -15.11 13.98
N SER A 37 -7.06 -15.95 14.91
CA SER A 37 -7.14 -17.41 14.77
C SER A 37 -8.35 -17.95 15.53
N ILE A 38 -8.84 -19.11 15.13
CA ILE A 38 -9.90 -19.83 15.87
C ILE A 38 -9.49 -20.24 17.29
N GLN A 39 -8.19 -20.17 17.62
CA GLN A 39 -7.66 -20.44 18.96
C GLN A 39 -7.68 -19.17 19.84
N GLY A 40 -8.23 -18.07 19.34
CA GLY A 40 -8.39 -16.81 20.08
C GLY A 40 -7.18 -15.88 20.03
N SER A 41 -6.08 -16.26 19.36
CA SER A 41 -4.95 -15.35 19.17
C SER A 41 -5.31 -14.26 18.18
N GLN A 42 -5.04 -13.01 18.54
CA GLN A 42 -5.18 -11.86 17.64
C GLN A 42 -3.82 -11.19 17.42
N ARG A 43 -3.63 -10.66 16.22
CA ARG A 43 -2.47 -9.82 15.87
C ARG A 43 -2.93 -8.60 15.08
N ASN A 44 -2.27 -7.48 15.31
CA ASN A 44 -2.47 -6.24 14.59
C ASN A 44 -1.11 -5.73 14.11
N ASN A 45 -0.98 -5.52 12.81
CA ASN A 45 0.24 -5.05 12.19
C ASN A 45 -0.04 -3.78 11.37
N ALA A 46 1.01 -2.98 11.20
CA ALA A 46 0.97 -1.86 10.29
C ALA A 46 1.03 -2.35 8.84
N LEU A 47 0.21 -1.75 7.98
CA LEU A 47 0.32 -1.90 6.53
C LEU A 47 1.18 -0.76 5.98
N TRP A 48 2.33 -1.09 5.39
CA TRP A 48 3.31 -0.12 4.91
C TRP A 48 3.16 0.20 3.42
N TYR A 49 2.60 -0.75 2.67
CA TYR A 49 2.40 -0.63 1.23
C TYR A 49 1.10 -1.28 0.81
N ALA A 50 0.39 -0.60 -0.10
CA ALA A 50 -0.72 -1.14 -0.84
C ALA A 50 -0.74 -0.55 -2.25
N SER A 51 -0.98 -1.40 -3.24
CA SER A 51 -1.15 -0.97 -4.64
C SER A 51 -2.14 -1.83 -5.38
N VAL A 52 -2.86 -1.22 -6.32
CA VAL A 52 -3.72 -1.91 -7.28
C VAL A 52 -3.22 -1.59 -8.67
N GLU A 53 -3.05 -2.63 -9.49
CA GLU A 53 -2.69 -2.51 -10.90
C GLU A 53 -3.54 -3.44 -11.76
N PRO A 54 -3.85 -3.08 -13.02
CA PRO A 54 -4.52 -3.98 -13.95
C PRO A 54 -3.61 -5.17 -14.32
N ASN A 55 -4.22 -6.30 -14.62
CA ASN A 55 -3.57 -7.47 -15.21
C ASN A 55 -4.44 -8.06 -16.33
N ASP A 56 -3.99 -9.15 -16.96
CA ASP A 56 -4.67 -9.77 -18.11
C ASP A 56 -6.10 -10.26 -17.83
N THR A 57 -6.45 -10.44 -16.55
CA THR A 57 -7.72 -11.04 -16.10
C THR A 57 -8.55 -10.15 -15.18
N GLY A 58 -8.10 -8.92 -14.90
CA GLY A 58 -8.70 -8.04 -13.90
C GLY A 58 -7.65 -7.17 -13.23
N PHE A 59 -7.45 -7.35 -11.93
CA PHE A 59 -6.55 -6.52 -11.13
C PHE A 59 -5.67 -7.34 -10.19
N THR A 60 -4.52 -6.79 -9.81
CA THR A 60 -3.65 -7.31 -8.75
C THR A 60 -3.58 -6.29 -7.63
N LEU A 61 -3.98 -6.70 -6.43
CA LEU A 61 -3.79 -5.97 -5.19
C LEU A 61 -2.58 -6.54 -4.46
N VAL A 62 -1.56 -5.71 -4.27
CA VAL A 62 -0.36 -6.04 -3.48
C VAL A 62 -0.44 -5.32 -2.14
N LEU A 63 -0.22 -6.06 -1.05
CA LEU A 63 -0.25 -5.56 0.32
C LEU A 63 1.07 -5.93 1.00
N SER A 64 1.70 -5.03 1.75
CA SER A 64 2.90 -5.38 2.53
C SER A 64 2.80 -4.90 3.97
N GLU A 65 2.95 -5.85 4.89
CA GLU A 65 3.08 -5.66 6.33
C GLU A 65 4.43 -6.19 6.83
N ASP A 66 4.68 -6.10 8.14
CA ASP A 66 5.93 -6.57 8.76
C ASP A 66 6.17 -8.08 8.59
N LEU A 67 5.10 -8.87 8.44
CA LEU A 67 5.17 -10.33 8.33
C LEU A 67 5.32 -10.83 6.89
N GLY A 68 5.14 -9.96 5.90
CA GLY A 68 5.30 -10.34 4.50
C GLY A 68 4.53 -9.48 3.52
N THR A 69 4.65 -9.86 2.26
CA THR A 69 3.94 -9.26 1.15
C THR A 69 2.89 -10.25 0.65
N HIS A 70 1.66 -9.77 0.52
CA HIS A 70 0.52 -10.54 0.06
C HIS A 70 0.09 -10.05 -1.31
N VAL A 71 -0.33 -10.99 -2.14
CA VAL A 71 -0.77 -10.73 -3.52
C VAL A 71 -2.15 -11.34 -3.68
N LEU A 72 -3.11 -10.49 -4.05
CA LEU A 72 -4.48 -10.87 -4.36
C LEU A 72 -4.70 -10.59 -5.85
N THR A 73 -5.11 -11.61 -6.60
CA THR A 73 -5.62 -11.46 -7.96
C THR A 73 -7.13 -11.32 -7.86
N LEU A 74 -7.65 -10.24 -8.44
CA LEU A 74 -9.05 -9.87 -8.46
C LEU A 74 -9.59 -10.01 -9.88
N ASN A 75 -10.81 -10.53 -10.01
CA ASN A 75 -11.58 -10.45 -11.24
C ASN A 75 -12.00 -8.98 -11.53
N PRO A 76 -12.53 -8.68 -12.73
CA PRO A 76 -12.93 -7.32 -13.08
C PRO A 76 -14.04 -6.74 -12.18
N ASP A 77 -14.84 -7.60 -11.56
CA ASP A 77 -15.89 -7.25 -10.59
C ASP A 77 -15.37 -7.12 -9.15
N LEU A 78 -14.03 -7.09 -8.96
CA LEU A 78 -13.34 -7.01 -7.67
C LEU A 78 -13.55 -8.21 -6.74
N THR A 79 -14.03 -9.35 -7.25
CA THR A 79 -14.02 -10.61 -6.50
C THR A 79 -12.63 -11.23 -6.48
N VAL A 80 -12.24 -11.85 -5.36
CA VAL A 80 -10.91 -12.47 -5.23
C VAL A 80 -10.86 -13.80 -5.99
N ALA A 81 -10.04 -13.86 -7.03
CA ALA A 81 -9.78 -15.07 -7.82
C ALA A 81 -8.70 -15.96 -7.19
N SER A 82 -7.65 -15.33 -6.63
CA SER A 82 -6.59 -16.03 -5.91
C SER A 82 -5.92 -15.10 -4.90
N ALA A 83 -5.38 -15.64 -3.81
CA ALA A 83 -4.61 -14.87 -2.85
C ALA A 83 -3.45 -15.70 -2.30
N GLY A 84 -2.38 -15.04 -1.86
CA GLY A 84 -1.26 -15.71 -1.22
C GLY A 84 -0.23 -14.75 -0.63
N THR A 85 0.76 -15.31 0.06
CA THR A 85 1.92 -14.59 0.58
C THR A 85 3.15 -14.92 -0.26
N LEU A 86 3.96 -13.92 -0.60
CA LEU A 86 5.25 -14.15 -1.23
C LEU A 86 6.23 -14.80 -0.25
N ASP A 87 6.82 -15.91 -0.66
CA ASP A 87 7.97 -16.57 -0.04
C ASP A 87 9.09 -16.68 -1.08
N GLY A 88 10.05 -15.76 -0.98
CA GLY A 88 11.06 -15.55 -2.02
C GLY A 88 10.41 -15.17 -3.36
N ALA A 89 10.52 -16.06 -4.36
CA ALA A 89 9.95 -15.87 -5.69
C ALA A 89 8.62 -16.62 -5.91
N GLN A 90 8.11 -17.32 -4.89
CA GLN A 90 6.89 -18.12 -4.98
C GLN A 90 5.74 -17.46 -4.22
N VAL A 91 4.51 -17.63 -4.71
CA VAL A 91 3.29 -17.22 -3.99
C VAL A 91 2.72 -18.43 -3.27
N MET A 92 2.80 -18.43 -1.95
CA MET A 92 2.18 -19.43 -1.08
C MET A 92 0.68 -19.15 -0.97
N THR A 93 -0.12 -19.94 -1.68
CA THR A 93 -1.56 -19.73 -1.83
C THR A 93 -2.31 -19.85 -0.51
N TRP A 94 -3.26 -18.95 -0.28
CA TRP A 94 -4.19 -18.99 0.84
C TRP A 94 -5.37 -19.93 0.56
N ASN A 95 -5.98 -20.42 1.63
CA ASN A 95 -7.19 -21.22 1.49
C ASN A 95 -8.42 -20.32 1.37
N LEU A 96 -8.96 -20.19 0.17
CA LEU A 96 -10.15 -19.39 -0.14
C LEU A 96 -11.48 -20.12 0.05
N VAL A 97 -11.51 -21.36 0.56
CA VAL A 97 -12.76 -22.14 0.72
C VAL A 97 -13.82 -21.41 1.57
N GLY A 98 -13.40 -20.53 2.49
CA GLY A 98 -14.32 -19.72 3.30
C GLY A 98 -14.61 -18.31 2.77
N TYR A 99 -14.09 -17.95 1.60
CA TYR A 99 -14.44 -16.69 0.95
C TYR A 99 -15.77 -16.87 0.21
N ASP A 100 -16.71 -15.97 0.44
CA ASP A 100 -18.09 -16.03 -0.06
C ASP A 100 -18.22 -15.54 -1.51
N GLY A 101 -17.14 -15.03 -2.11
CA GLY A 101 -17.14 -14.46 -3.45
C GLY A 101 -17.65 -13.02 -3.50
N SER A 102 -17.86 -12.35 -2.35
CA SER A 102 -18.30 -10.95 -2.33
C SER A 102 -17.17 -10.02 -2.78
N PRO A 103 -17.42 -9.06 -3.69
CA PRO A 103 -16.42 -8.08 -4.12
C PRO A 103 -15.77 -7.36 -2.94
N ILE A 104 -14.47 -7.07 -3.07
CA ILE A 104 -13.81 -6.24 -2.07
C ILE A 104 -14.31 -4.79 -2.15
N GLU A 105 -14.28 -4.08 -1.03
CA GLU A 105 -14.54 -2.65 -1.03
C GLU A 105 -13.27 -1.91 -1.45
N LEU A 106 -13.30 -1.23 -2.59
CA LEU A 106 -12.23 -0.36 -3.09
C LEU A 106 -12.84 0.94 -3.63
N ARG A 107 -12.43 2.06 -3.06
CA ARG A 107 -12.97 3.39 -3.36
C ARG A 107 -12.04 4.14 -4.31
N GLN A 108 -12.58 5.15 -5.01
CA GLN A 108 -11.83 5.98 -5.95
C GLN A 108 -10.67 6.75 -5.31
N ASP A 109 -10.74 7.04 -4.01
CA ASP A 109 -9.62 7.63 -3.28
C ASP A 109 -8.56 6.60 -2.85
N GLY A 110 -8.71 5.34 -3.23
CA GLY A 110 -7.81 4.24 -2.89
C GLY A 110 -8.09 3.61 -1.53
N GLN A 111 -9.07 4.10 -0.75
CA GLN A 111 -9.45 3.43 0.49
C GLN A 111 -10.02 2.05 0.19
N PHE A 112 -9.58 1.04 0.94
CA PHE A 112 -10.04 -0.33 0.76
C PHE A 112 -10.24 -1.04 2.09
N VAL A 113 -11.10 -2.07 2.03
CA VAL A 113 -11.28 -3.07 3.08
C VAL A 113 -11.35 -4.44 2.42
N VAL A 114 -10.55 -5.37 2.93
CA VAL A 114 -10.58 -6.78 2.54
C VAL A 114 -10.68 -7.62 3.82
N ASP A 115 -11.80 -8.32 3.99
CA ASP A 115 -11.94 -9.35 5.01
C ASP A 115 -11.83 -10.73 4.34
N MET A 116 -10.90 -11.57 4.78
CA MET A 116 -10.78 -12.90 4.21
C MET A 116 -10.13 -13.93 5.12
N MET A 117 -10.46 -15.19 4.86
CA MET A 117 -9.70 -16.32 5.42
C MET A 117 -8.36 -16.44 4.71
N VAL A 118 -7.28 -16.43 5.49
CA VAL A 118 -5.90 -16.65 4.99
C VAL A 118 -5.43 -18.07 5.24
N SER A 119 -6.16 -18.82 6.07
CA SER A 119 -5.99 -20.25 6.29
C SER A 119 -7.32 -20.87 6.72
N SER A 120 -7.40 -22.20 6.86
CA SER A 120 -8.58 -22.89 7.40
C SER A 120 -8.92 -22.51 8.85
N ARG A 121 -8.05 -21.77 9.53
CA ARG A 121 -8.13 -21.47 10.96
C ARG A 121 -7.85 -20.00 11.29
N SER A 122 -7.77 -19.13 10.28
CA SER A 122 -7.46 -17.72 10.51
C SER A 122 -8.12 -16.81 9.49
N THR A 123 -8.69 -15.72 9.99
CA THR A 123 -9.27 -14.64 9.21
C THR A 123 -8.42 -13.39 9.42
N CYS A 124 -8.19 -12.63 8.35
CA CYS A 124 -7.53 -11.34 8.38
C CYS A 124 -8.43 -10.29 7.76
N ARG A 125 -8.44 -9.11 8.39
CA ARG A 125 -8.96 -7.87 7.86
C ARG A 125 -7.78 -6.99 7.46
N PHE A 126 -7.72 -6.60 6.20
CA PHE A 126 -6.77 -5.64 5.65
C PHE A 126 -7.55 -4.37 5.34
N GLU A 127 -7.09 -3.24 5.86
CA GLU A 127 -7.72 -1.95 5.54
C GLU A 127 -6.65 -0.88 5.43
N GLY A 128 -6.85 0.06 4.50
CA GLY A 128 -5.87 1.11 4.26
C GLY A 128 -6.13 1.87 2.97
N LYS A 129 -5.07 2.53 2.47
CA LYS A 129 -5.09 3.29 1.23
C LYS A 129 -4.12 2.71 0.20
N ALA A 130 -4.66 2.21 -0.90
CA ALA A 130 -3.90 1.69 -2.02
C ALA A 130 -3.51 2.80 -3.00
N ASN A 131 -2.33 2.66 -3.61
CA ASN A 131 -1.93 3.46 -4.76
C ASN A 131 -2.41 2.79 -6.05
N PHE A 132 -3.10 3.53 -6.91
CA PHE A 132 -3.42 3.04 -8.24
C PHE A 132 -2.20 3.16 -9.15
N LEU A 133 -1.78 2.05 -9.73
CA LEU A 133 -0.68 1.99 -10.67
C LEU A 133 -1.22 1.68 -12.07
N GLN A 134 -0.43 2.03 -13.09
CA GLN A 134 -0.69 1.70 -14.50
C GLN A 134 -2.12 2.02 -14.98
N GLY A 135 -2.75 3.07 -14.44
CA GLY A 135 -4.10 3.50 -14.83
C GLY A 135 -5.24 2.66 -14.25
N ALA A 136 -5.00 1.85 -13.20
CA ALA A 136 -6.05 1.07 -12.53
C ALA A 136 -7.26 1.92 -12.13
N GLU A 137 -7.03 3.13 -11.61
CA GLU A 137 -8.09 4.06 -11.21
C GLU A 137 -9.06 4.36 -12.36
N VAL A 138 -8.54 4.59 -13.57
CA VAL A 138 -9.35 4.91 -14.76
C VAL A 138 -10.16 3.70 -15.20
N GLN A 139 -9.60 2.48 -15.09
CA GLN A 139 -10.33 1.27 -15.45
C GLN A 139 -11.42 0.94 -14.43
N LEU A 140 -11.18 1.20 -13.14
CA LEU A 140 -12.10 0.93 -12.04
C LEU A 140 -13.24 1.95 -11.94
N PHE A 141 -12.93 3.24 -12.16
CA PHE A 141 -13.85 4.34 -11.85
C PHE A 141 -14.06 5.31 -13.02
N GLY A 142 -13.36 5.12 -14.15
CA GLY A 142 -13.49 5.99 -15.32
C GLY A 142 -14.73 5.70 -16.18
N GLY A 143 -15.60 4.79 -15.75
CA GLY A 143 -16.90 4.52 -16.36
C GLY A 143 -17.92 5.61 -16.03
N ASP A 144 -17.75 6.79 -16.62
CA ASP A 144 -18.77 7.67 -17.20
C ASP A 144 -18.22 9.10 -17.35
N ASN A 145 -17.75 9.42 -18.55
CA ASN A 145 -17.75 10.79 -19.04
C ASN A 145 -18.52 10.76 -20.37
N PRO A 146 -19.80 11.19 -20.43
CA PRO A 146 -20.39 11.57 -21.72
C PRO A 146 -19.62 12.71 -22.38
#